data_AF-A0AAD5KFR4-F1
#
_entry.id   AF-A0AAD5KFR4-F1
#
_cell.length_a   1.000
_cell.length_b   1.000
_cell.length_c   1.000
_cell.angle_alpha   90.00
_cell.angle_beta   90.00
_cell.angle_gamma   90.00
#
_symmetry.space_group_name_H-M   'P 1'
#
loop_
_entity.id
_entity.type
_entity.pdbx_description
1 polymer ?
#
loop_
_entity_poly.entity_id
_entity_poly.type
_entity_poly.pdbx_seq_one_letter_code
_entity_poly.pdbx_strand_id
1 'polypeptide(L)'
;MKLSVVPKPKDRTQSFYQGVARPELPPPFVSKDTIKALRITIKSIIDLVELLLGPSFNLTYVLTAKFNQDCLERFFGIIRSAGGAQNKPTASSFLQLFRMLSLYYPTKTILRGCNVDGEEKIEMLTSYMDWLVQRFKDNVKVNKSLKDYMKDLLLTKHEGRP
;
A
#
# COMPACT_ATOMS: atom_id res chain seq x y z
N MET A 1 -8.91 3.45 70.07
CA MET A 1 -9.58 3.81 68.80
C MET A 1 -8.57 4.59 67.95
N LYS A 2 -7.90 3.93 66.99
CA LYS A 2 -6.93 4.61 66.10
C LYS A 2 -7.68 5.09 64.86
N LEU A 3 -7.76 6.41 64.68
CA LEU A 3 -8.26 7.02 63.45
C LEU A 3 -7.26 6.74 62.31
N SER A 4 -7.74 6.17 61.21
CA SER A 4 -6.95 5.94 60.00
C SER A 4 -6.69 7.27 59.29
N VAL A 5 -5.42 7.59 59.08
CA VAL A 5 -4.98 8.79 58.35
C VAL A 5 -5.18 8.53 56.86
N VAL A 6 -6.15 9.24 56.26
CA VAL A 6 -6.36 9.23 54.79
C VAL A 6 -5.28 10.11 54.14
N PRO A 7 -4.52 9.61 53.14
CA PRO A 7 -3.47 10.40 52.50
C PRO A 7 -4.06 11.55 51.66
N LYS A 8 -3.47 12.74 51.79
CA LYS A 8 -3.87 13.94 51.04
C LYS A 8 -3.75 13.71 49.51
N PRO A 9 -4.73 14.15 48.71
CA PRO A 9 -4.68 14.00 47.26
C PRO A 9 -3.55 14.86 46.66
N LYS A 10 -2.78 14.26 45.74
CA LYS A 10 -1.62 14.87 45.07
C LYS A 10 -1.98 15.89 43.98
N ASP A 11 -3.26 16.06 43.68
CA ASP A 11 -3.73 16.87 42.56
C ASP A 11 -4.85 17.81 43.01
N ARG A 12 -4.69 19.12 42.80
CA ARG A 12 -5.61 20.17 43.28
C ARG A 12 -7.02 20.03 42.70
N THR A 13 -7.17 19.33 41.58
CA THR A 13 -8.46 19.06 40.93
C THR A 13 -9.29 17.96 41.61
N GLN A 14 -8.67 17.09 42.43
CA GLN A 14 -9.37 16.01 43.12
C GLN A 14 -10.10 16.47 44.40
N SER A 15 -9.77 17.66 44.92
CA SER A 15 -10.37 18.22 46.13
C SER A 15 -11.83 18.66 45.96
N PHE A 16 -12.27 18.99 44.74
CA PHE A 16 -13.61 19.54 44.51
C PHE A 16 -14.71 18.46 44.46
N TYR A 17 -14.36 17.20 44.29
CA TYR A 17 -15.31 16.10 44.07
C TYR A 17 -15.30 15.04 45.19
N GLN A 18 -14.82 15.38 46.38
CA GLN A 18 -14.92 14.49 47.54
C GLN A 18 -16.37 14.50 48.06
N GLY A 19 -17.17 13.49 47.66
CA GLY A 19 -18.47 13.20 48.25
C GLY A 19 -19.66 13.14 47.29
N VAL A 20 -19.49 13.45 46.00
CA VAL A 20 -20.55 13.31 45.00
C VAL A 20 -20.27 12.06 44.17
N ALA A 21 -21.19 11.09 44.20
CA ALA A 21 -21.17 9.96 43.28
C ALA A 21 -21.14 10.52 41.85
N ARG A 22 -20.06 10.25 41.12
CA ARG A 22 -19.93 10.74 39.74
C ARG A 22 -21.12 10.17 38.95
N PRO A 23 -21.96 11.01 38.31
CA PRO A 23 -23.03 10.48 37.46
C PRO A 23 -22.37 9.59 36.41
N GLU A 24 -22.94 8.40 36.18
CA GLU A 24 -22.42 7.49 35.17
C GLU A 24 -22.46 8.21 33.83
N LEU A 25 -21.28 8.57 33.33
CA LEU A 25 -21.16 9.18 32.02
C LEU A 25 -21.67 8.16 31.00
N PRO A 26 -22.48 8.58 30.02
CA PRO A 26 -22.88 7.69 28.95
C PRO A 26 -21.63 7.10 28.29
N PRO A 27 -21.71 5.86 27.79
CA PRO A 27 -20.59 5.23 27.12
C PRO A 27 -20.09 6.16 25.99
N PRO A 28 -18.77 6.30 25.83
CA PRO A 28 -18.22 7.18 24.81
C PRO A 28 -18.73 6.74 23.44
N PHE A 29 -19.21 7.70 22.63
CA PHE A 29 -19.73 7.45 21.28
C PHE A 29 -18.77 6.65 20.40
N VAL A 30 -17.46 6.80 20.65
CA VAL A 30 -16.42 6.16 19.87
C VAL A 30 -15.19 5.89 20.75
N SER A 31 -14.37 4.91 20.37
CA SER A 31 -13.13 4.61 21.07
C SER A 31 -12.16 5.80 21.05
N LYS A 32 -11.32 5.92 22.10
CA LYS A 32 -10.29 6.95 22.17
C LYS A 32 -9.31 6.87 20.99
N ASP A 33 -9.05 5.67 20.49
CA ASP A 33 -8.11 5.45 19.40
C ASP A 33 -8.69 5.88 18.06
N THR A 34 -9.98 5.66 17.83
CA THR A 34 -10.66 6.17 16.63
C THR A 34 -10.64 7.71 16.59
N ILE A 35 -10.86 8.41 17.71
CA ILE A 35 -10.77 9.88 17.76
C ILE A 35 -9.35 10.37 17.46
N LYS A 36 -8.35 9.70 18.04
CA LYS A 36 -6.94 10.03 17.77
C LYS A 36 -6.60 9.80 16.30
N ALA A 37 -6.98 8.66 15.75
CA ALA A 37 -6.76 8.33 14.34
C ALA A 37 -7.45 9.34 13.42
N LEU A 38 -8.72 9.69 13.67
CA LEU A 38 -9.45 10.70 12.91
C LEU A 38 -8.74 12.07 12.95
N ARG A 39 -8.25 12.48 14.11
CA ARG A 39 -7.47 13.72 14.26
C ARG A 39 -6.19 13.68 13.41
N ILE A 40 -5.48 12.55 13.41
CA ILE A 40 -4.28 12.36 12.60
C ILE A 40 -4.65 12.45 11.11
N THR A 41 -5.66 11.70 10.66
CA THR A 41 -6.11 11.68 9.27
C THR A 41 -6.48 13.06 8.77
N ILE A 42 -7.26 13.84 9.52
CA ILE A 42 -7.67 15.19 9.12
C ILE A 42 -6.44 16.10 8.95
N LYS A 43 -5.53 16.10 9.93
CA LYS A 43 -4.32 16.92 9.87
C LYS A 43 -3.43 16.53 8.69
N SER A 44 -3.19 15.23 8.50
CA SER A 44 -2.39 14.74 7.39
C SER A 44 -2.99 15.05 6.01
N ILE A 45 -4.31 15.02 5.87
CA ILE A 45 -4.96 15.38 4.60
C ILE A 45 -4.80 16.87 4.32
N ILE A 46 -4.93 17.74 5.33
CA ILE A 46 -4.70 19.19 5.17
C ILE A 46 -3.27 19.45 4.72
N ASP A 47 -2.28 18.91 5.44
CA ASP A 47 -0.85 19.09 5.11
C ASP A 47 -0.53 18.62 3.67
N LEU A 48 -1.13 17.50 3.25
CA LEU A 48 -0.92 16.92 1.92
C LEU A 48 -1.60 17.74 0.82
N VAL A 49 -2.80 18.27 1.07
CA VAL A 49 -3.50 19.17 0.14
C VAL A 49 -2.73 20.49 -0.02
N GLU A 50 -2.23 21.07 1.08
CA GLU A 50 -1.42 22.29 1.04
C GLU A 50 -0.11 22.08 0.25
N LEU A 51 0.54 20.92 0.42
CA LEU A 51 1.72 20.56 -0.36
C LEU A 51 1.42 20.47 -1.86
N LEU A 52 0.32 19.80 -2.22
CA LEU A 52 -0.06 19.53 -3.62
C LEU A 52 -0.55 20.78 -4.37
N LEU A 53 -1.28 21.66 -3.68
CA LEU A 53 -1.71 22.95 -4.23
C LEU A 53 -0.62 24.02 -4.14
N GLY A 54 0.40 23.76 -3.32
CA GLY A 54 1.54 24.65 -3.14
C GLY A 54 2.40 24.80 -4.39
N PRO A 55 3.35 25.75 -4.38
CA PRO A 55 4.16 26.11 -5.54
C PRO A 55 5.02 24.95 -6.09
N SER A 56 5.26 23.91 -5.29
CA SER A 56 6.07 22.74 -5.68
C SER A 56 5.41 21.86 -6.74
N PHE A 57 4.09 21.67 -6.66
CA PHE A 57 3.34 20.80 -7.59
C PHE A 57 2.30 21.57 -8.41
N ASN A 58 1.84 22.72 -7.90
CA ASN A 58 0.97 23.67 -8.59
C ASN A 58 -0.26 23.01 -9.24
N LEU A 59 -0.89 22.07 -8.52
CA LEU A 59 -2.10 21.41 -9.00
C LEU A 59 -3.32 22.32 -8.86
N THR A 60 -4.23 22.27 -9.83
CA THR A 60 -5.46 23.09 -9.83
C THR A 60 -6.47 22.65 -8.77
N TYR A 61 -6.54 21.35 -8.50
CA TYR A 61 -7.46 20.76 -7.52
C TYR A 61 -6.92 19.41 -7.02
N VAL A 62 -7.42 18.95 -5.87
CA VAL A 62 -7.05 17.67 -5.26
C VAL A 62 -8.30 16.82 -5.05
N LEU A 63 -8.28 15.58 -5.55
CA LEU A 63 -9.36 14.61 -5.38
C LEU A 63 -9.14 13.79 -4.11
N THR A 64 -9.67 14.26 -2.99
CA THR A 64 -9.55 13.59 -1.68
C THR A 64 -10.13 12.17 -1.65
N ALA A 65 -11.06 11.87 -2.56
CA ALA A 65 -11.60 10.52 -2.76
C ALA A 65 -10.53 9.49 -3.15
N LYS A 66 -9.38 9.91 -3.68
CA LYS A 66 -8.26 9.02 -4.03
C LYS A 66 -7.33 8.72 -2.86
N PHE A 67 -7.53 9.34 -1.69
CA PHE A 67 -6.72 9.07 -0.48
C PHE A 67 -7.27 7.93 0.38
N ASN A 68 -8.25 7.18 -0.12
CA ASN A 68 -8.83 6.04 0.57
C ASN A 68 -8.29 4.69 0.03
N GLN A 69 -8.58 3.62 0.77
CA GLN A 69 -8.17 2.25 0.40
C GLN A 69 -9.20 1.51 -0.47
N ASP A 70 -10.29 2.17 -0.87
CA ASP A 70 -11.41 1.55 -1.60
C ASP A 70 -10.95 0.90 -2.90
N CYS A 71 -9.98 1.50 -3.60
CA CYS A 71 -9.41 0.93 -4.82
C CYS A 71 -8.76 -0.43 -4.56
N LEU A 72 -8.07 -0.59 -3.43
CA LEU A 72 -7.45 -1.85 -3.04
C LEU A 72 -8.50 -2.87 -2.58
N GLU A 73 -9.51 -2.45 -1.82
CA GLU A 73 -10.61 -3.32 -1.40
C GLU A 73 -11.39 -3.85 -2.61
N ARG A 74 -11.67 -2.99 -3.58
CA ARG A 74 -12.32 -3.34 -4.85
C ARG A 74 -11.47 -4.34 -5.63
N PHE A 75 -10.15 -4.13 -5.67
CA PHE A 75 -9.22 -5.08 -6.30
C PHE A 75 -9.26 -6.46 -5.63
N PHE A 76 -9.24 -6.52 -4.30
CA PHE A 76 -9.40 -7.78 -3.58
C PHE A 76 -10.78 -8.42 -3.81
N GLY A 77 -11.83 -7.62 -3.98
CA GLY A 77 -13.14 -8.08 -4.41
C GLY A 77 -13.09 -8.77 -5.77
N ILE A 78 -12.47 -8.13 -6.77
CA ILE A 78 -12.30 -8.67 -8.12
C ILE A 78 -11.55 -10.01 -8.08
N ILE A 79 -10.47 -10.10 -7.30
CA ILE A 79 -9.71 -11.36 -7.16
C ILE A 79 -10.57 -12.47 -6.56
N ARG A 80 -11.34 -12.18 -5.51
CA ARG A 80 -12.24 -13.17 -4.90
C ARG A 80 -13.32 -13.62 -5.88
N SER A 81 -13.90 -12.70 -6.65
CA SER A 81 -14.88 -13.02 -7.69
C SER A 81 -14.28 -13.81 -8.85
N ALA A 82 -13.03 -13.54 -9.25
CA ALA A 82 -12.33 -14.27 -10.30
C ALA A 82 -12.02 -15.73 -9.91
N GLY A 83 -11.92 -16.03 -8.62
CA GLY A 83 -11.78 -17.39 -8.08
C GLY A 83 -13.07 -18.22 -8.10
N GLY A 84 -14.18 -17.67 -8.61
CA GLY A 84 -15.48 -18.36 -8.67
C GLY A 84 -15.99 -18.74 -7.28
N ALA A 85 -16.15 -20.04 -7.02
CA ALA A 85 -16.62 -20.55 -5.73
C ALA A 85 -15.58 -20.45 -4.60
N GLN A 86 -14.33 -20.06 -4.89
CA GLN A 86 -13.30 -19.89 -3.87
C GLN A 86 -13.16 -18.46 -3.38
N ASN A 87 -13.98 -18.12 -2.37
CA ASN A 87 -14.00 -16.82 -1.68
C ASN A 87 -12.74 -16.53 -0.86
N LYS A 88 -11.89 -17.54 -0.60
CA LYS A 88 -10.67 -17.42 0.19
C LYS A 88 -9.49 -18.05 -0.58
N PRO A 89 -8.89 -17.31 -1.53
CA PRO A 89 -7.75 -17.83 -2.26
C PRO A 89 -6.56 -18.06 -1.32
N THR A 90 -5.89 -19.20 -1.47
CA THR A 90 -4.55 -19.44 -0.89
C THR A 90 -3.55 -18.47 -1.51
N ALA A 91 -2.42 -18.20 -0.84
CA ALA A 91 -1.37 -17.32 -1.37
C ALA A 91 -0.93 -17.68 -2.81
N SER A 92 -0.85 -18.98 -3.14
CA SER A 92 -0.52 -19.45 -4.48
C SER A 92 -1.58 -19.09 -5.52
N SER A 93 -2.86 -19.32 -5.23
CA SER A 93 -3.95 -18.98 -6.17
C SER A 93 -4.15 -17.47 -6.28
N PHE A 94 -3.98 -16.72 -5.19
CA PHE A 94 -3.94 -15.27 -5.23
C PHE A 94 -2.85 -14.77 -6.19
N LEU A 95 -1.63 -15.30 -6.11
CA LEU A 95 -0.52 -14.91 -6.97
C LEU A 95 -0.79 -15.24 -8.45
N GLN A 96 -1.40 -16.39 -8.73
CA GLN A 96 -1.79 -16.78 -10.09
C GLN A 96 -2.86 -15.85 -10.66
N LEU A 97 -3.91 -15.56 -9.88
CA LEU A 97 -4.98 -14.62 -10.27
C LEU A 97 -4.44 -13.20 -10.44
N PHE A 98 -3.57 -12.75 -9.53
CA PHE A 98 -2.90 -11.45 -9.61
C PHE A 98 -2.12 -11.33 -10.92
N ARG A 99 -1.30 -12.33 -11.26
CA ARG A 99 -0.53 -12.37 -12.53
C ARG A 99 -1.45 -12.35 -13.74
N MET A 100 -2.51 -13.16 -13.72
CA MET A 100 -3.47 -13.23 -14.81
C MET A 100 -4.19 -11.88 -15.01
N LEU A 101 -4.71 -11.26 -13.94
CA LEU A 101 -5.37 -9.95 -14.00
C LEU A 101 -4.39 -8.84 -14.42
N SER A 102 -3.14 -8.88 -13.95
CA SER A 102 -2.11 -7.91 -14.34
C SER A 102 -1.73 -8.02 -15.83
N LEU A 103 -1.89 -9.20 -16.44
CA LEU A 103 -1.70 -9.41 -17.88
C LEU A 103 -2.96 -9.08 -18.69
N TYR A 104 -4.13 -9.37 -18.13
CA TYR A 104 -5.43 -9.29 -18.80
C TYR A 104 -6.04 -7.89 -18.82
N TYR A 105 -5.91 -7.12 -17.74
CA TYR A 105 -6.44 -5.76 -17.68
C TYR A 105 -5.83 -4.82 -18.74
N PRO A 106 -4.50 -4.75 -18.89
CA PRO A 106 -3.86 -3.91 -19.92
C PRO A 106 -4.22 -4.33 -21.34
N THR A 107 -4.49 -5.62 -21.57
CA THR A 107 -4.91 -6.12 -22.88
C THR A 107 -6.37 -5.83 -23.17
N LYS A 108 -7.24 -5.70 -22.15
CA LYS A 108 -8.64 -5.29 -22.30
C LYS A 108 -8.89 -3.78 -22.36
N THR A 109 -8.07 -2.93 -21.74
CA THR A 109 -8.16 -1.47 -21.90
C THR A 109 -7.84 -0.99 -23.32
N ILE A 110 -7.25 -1.86 -24.17
CA ILE A 110 -7.07 -1.62 -25.60
C ILE A 110 -8.40 -1.77 -26.38
N LEU A 111 -9.43 -2.40 -25.79
CA LEU A 111 -10.73 -2.60 -26.43
C LEU A 111 -11.66 -1.40 -26.17
N ARG A 112 -11.80 -0.60 -27.22
CA ARG A 112 -12.58 0.64 -27.39
C ARG A 112 -14.07 0.45 -26.98
N GLY A 113 -14.62 1.37 -26.18
CA GLY A 113 -16.08 1.56 -26.03
C GLY A 113 -16.74 1.30 -24.66
N CYS A 114 -15.98 1.20 -23.56
CA CYS A 114 -16.58 1.04 -22.22
C CYS A 114 -16.91 2.38 -21.54
N ASN A 115 -17.92 2.38 -20.67
CA ASN A 115 -18.44 3.51 -19.89
C ASN A 115 -17.52 3.94 -18.72
N VAL A 116 -16.21 3.77 -18.87
CA VAL A 116 -15.18 4.25 -17.94
C VAL A 116 -14.51 5.39 -18.68
N ASP A 117 -14.65 6.62 -18.19
CA ASP A 117 -14.07 7.80 -18.82
C ASP A 117 -12.59 7.56 -19.15
N GLY A 118 -12.22 7.76 -20.42
CA GLY A 118 -10.86 7.53 -20.94
C GLY A 118 -9.78 8.46 -20.37
N GLU A 119 -10.15 9.28 -19.39
CA GLU A 119 -9.31 10.23 -18.65
C GLU A 119 -8.47 9.52 -17.57
N GLU A 120 -9.00 8.48 -16.91
CA GLU A 120 -8.22 7.64 -15.99
C GLU A 120 -7.55 6.50 -16.77
N LYS A 121 -6.60 6.85 -17.65
CA LYS A 121 -5.64 5.85 -18.13
C LYS A 121 -4.90 5.30 -16.92
N ILE A 122 -5.19 4.06 -16.55
CA ILE A 122 -4.28 3.28 -15.74
C ILE A 122 -3.04 3.06 -16.61
N GLU A 123 -2.08 4.00 -16.54
CA GLU A 123 -0.78 3.84 -17.16
C GLU A 123 -0.08 2.69 -16.45
N MET A 124 0.08 1.60 -17.19
CA MET A 124 0.86 0.47 -16.78
C MET A 124 2.32 0.90 -16.66
N LEU A 125 2.73 1.31 -15.44
CA LEU A 125 4.10 1.74 -15.14
C LEU A 125 5.16 0.75 -15.61
N THR A 126 4.84 -0.55 -15.58
CA THR A 126 5.64 -1.64 -16.15
C THR A 126 4.72 -2.76 -16.58
N SER A 127 4.88 -3.29 -17.79
CA SER A 127 4.20 -4.51 -18.21
C SER A 127 5.04 -5.75 -17.89
N TYR A 128 4.38 -6.89 -17.65
CA TYR A 128 5.09 -8.16 -17.54
C TYR A 128 5.84 -8.50 -18.84
N MET A 129 5.36 -7.99 -19.99
CA MET A 129 6.08 -8.07 -21.26
C MET A 129 7.40 -7.30 -21.20
N ASP A 130 7.41 -6.10 -20.62
CA ASP A 130 8.65 -5.32 -20.45
C ASP A 130 9.64 -6.07 -19.55
N TRP A 131 9.15 -6.70 -18.49
CA TRP A 131 9.96 -7.53 -17.60
C TRP A 131 10.50 -8.79 -18.29
N LEU A 132 9.70 -9.48 -19.10
CA LEU A 132 10.13 -10.63 -19.88
C LEU A 132 11.18 -10.24 -20.93
N VAL A 133 10.96 -9.13 -21.63
CA VAL A 133 11.90 -8.59 -22.62
C VAL A 133 13.20 -8.16 -21.94
N GLN A 134 13.12 -7.50 -20.79
CA GLN A 134 14.29 -7.09 -20.02
C GLN A 134 15.07 -8.31 -19.54
N ARG A 135 14.38 -9.30 -18.96
CA ARG A 135 14.98 -10.56 -18.51
C ARG A 135 15.60 -11.35 -19.65
N PHE A 136 15.00 -11.32 -20.85
CA PHE A 136 15.60 -11.93 -22.04
C PHE A 136 16.91 -11.21 -22.42
N LYS A 137 16.91 -9.88 -22.47
CA LYS A 137 18.10 -9.06 -22.74
C LYS A 137 19.21 -9.32 -21.72
N ASP A 138 18.86 -9.42 -20.43
CA ASP A 138 19.82 -9.71 -19.37
C ASP A 138 20.41 -11.11 -19.50
N ASN A 139 19.60 -12.13 -19.82
CA ASN A 139 20.09 -13.48 -20.08
C ASN A 139 21.02 -13.54 -21.30
N VAL A 140 20.74 -12.79 -22.36
CA VAL A 140 21.62 -12.70 -23.53
C VAL A 140 22.98 -12.10 -23.15
N LYS A 141 22.98 -11.02 -22.34
CA LYS A 141 24.22 -10.40 -21.84
C LYS A 141 25.02 -11.36 -20.97
N VAL A 142 24.37 -12.01 -20.01
CA VAL A 142 25.00 -12.99 -19.10
C VAL A 142 25.59 -14.17 -19.88
N ASN A 143 24.86 -14.70 -20.86
CA ASN A 143 25.37 -15.78 -21.71
C ASN A 143 26.53 -15.34 -22.60
N LYS A 144 26.54 -14.08 -23.06
CA LYS A 144 27.67 -13.54 -23.82
C LYS A 144 28.91 -13.43 -22.93
N SER A 145 28.80 -12.83 -21.75
CA SER A 145 29.92 -12.75 -20.81
C SER A 145 30.44 -14.12 -20.37
N LEU A 146 29.53 -15.09 -20.18
CA LEU A 146 29.92 -16.47 -19.86
C LEU A 146 30.69 -17.12 -21.01
N LYS A 147 30.24 -16.93 -22.27
CA LYS A 147 30.95 -17.44 -23.45
C LYS A 147 32.33 -16.80 -23.61
N ASP A 148 32.44 -15.50 -23.38
CA ASP A 148 33.71 -14.78 -23.50
C ASP A 148 34.68 -15.24 -22.40
N TYR A 149 34.21 -15.36 -21.15
CA TYR A 149 34.99 -15.95 -20.05
C TYR A 149 35.47 -17.38 -20.35
N MET A 150 34.59 -18.23 -20.89
CA MET A 150 34.96 -19.60 -21.26
C MET A 150 35.99 -19.65 -22.39
N LYS A 151 35.91 -18.74 -23.37
CA LYS A 151 36.93 -18.63 -24.42
C LYS A 151 38.28 -18.21 -23.86
N ASP A 152 38.30 -17.20 -22.99
CA ASP A 152 39.53 -16.73 -22.36
C ASP A 152 40.18 -17.84 -21.52
N LEU A 153 39.40 -18.62 -20.77
CA LEU A 153 39.88 -19.76 -19.99
C LEU A 153 40.48 -20.87 -20.87
N LEU A 154 39.93 -21.09 -22.07
CA LEU A 154 40.40 -22.11 -23.00
C LEU A 154 41.66 -21.67 -23.75
N LEU A 155 41.76 -20.39 -24.11
CA LEU A 155 42.91 -19.82 -24.82
C LEU A 155 44.12 -19.66 -23.90
N THR A 156 43.92 -19.23 -22.65
CA THR A 156 45.00 -19.14 -21.64
C THR A 156 45.62 -20.50 -21.27
N LYS A 157 44.86 -21.60 -21.39
CA LYS A 157 45.40 -22.97 -21.21
C LYS A 157 46.29 -23.44 -22.36
N HIS A 158 46.24 -22.80 -23.52
CA HIS A 158 47.02 -23.21 -24.69
C HIS A 158 48.38 -22.49 -24.79
N GLU A 159 48.53 -21.32 -24.17
CA GLU A 159 49.78 -20.52 -24.19
C GLU A 159 50.78 -20.93 -23.09
N GLY A 160 50.41 -21.86 -22.20
CA GLY A 160 51.23 -22.33 -21.08
C GLY A 160 51.68 -23.79 -21.17
N ARG A 161 51.91 -24.33 -22.38
CA ARG A 161 52.53 -25.66 -22.53
C ARG A 161 53.97 -25.48 -23.03
N PRO A 162 54.99 -26.01 -22.32
CA PRO A 162 56.40 -25.89 -22.70
C PRO A 162 56.71 -26.56 -24.05
#